data_AF-A0A1X0RM10-F1
#
_entry.id   AF-A0A1X0RM10-F1
#
_cell.length_a   1.000
_cell.length_b   1.000
_cell.length_c   1.000
_cell.angle_alpha   90.00
_cell.angle_beta   90.00
_cell.angle_gamma   90.00
#
_symmetry.space_group_name_H-M   'P 1'
#
loop_
_entity.id
_entity.type
_entity.pdbx_description
1 polymer ?
#
loop_
_entity_poly.entity_id
_entity_poly.type
_entity_poly.pdbx_seq_one_letter_code
_entity_poly.pdbx_strand_id
1 'polypeptide(L)'
;MMTSGPDALLISDFNQKAIDSIEYARSNKHAVFCSIFDMNEITNTCNSYKLKFAYSIQILPGLKTPRILGTTTKEHSDLSLKKSLSYTQRIVQDPNIVEQHQKGLAILQAEIINSQQELNKAQATLEKLQKSDHEVVLGAKIKQLKDRFKSLLTIDERESTWHDMKCLKEEDNQLSQLCIKLKTGLISQKKKKWLFDLIRRFRNK
;
A
#
# COMPACT_ATOMS: atom_id res chain seq x y z
N MET A 1 -18.11 30.80 9.98
CA MET A 1 -19.44 30.49 10.56
C MET A 1 -20.14 29.55 9.59
N MET A 2 -20.37 28.29 9.96
CA MET A 2 -21.22 27.39 9.18
C MET A 2 -22.63 27.46 9.76
N THR A 3 -23.57 27.93 8.95
CA THR A 3 -24.99 28.04 9.30
C THR A 3 -25.65 26.67 9.07
N SER A 4 -26.03 25.99 10.15
CA SER A 4 -26.77 24.73 10.09
C SER A 4 -28.23 24.99 9.74
N GLY A 5 -28.70 24.39 8.64
CA GLY A 5 -30.14 24.26 8.34
C GLY A 5 -30.84 23.31 9.31
N PRO A 6 -32.18 23.18 9.22
CA PRO A 6 -33.02 22.47 10.19
C PRO A 6 -32.79 20.95 10.32
N ASP A 7 -31.96 20.35 9.46
CA ASP A 7 -31.65 18.90 9.44
C ASP A 7 -30.19 18.58 9.82
N ALA A 8 -29.53 19.44 10.61
CA ALA A 8 -28.17 19.18 11.04
C ALA A 8 -28.15 18.08 12.13
N LEU A 9 -27.59 16.92 11.78
CA LEU A 9 -27.34 15.83 12.73
C LEU A 9 -26.41 16.32 13.85
N LEU A 10 -26.95 16.50 15.05
CA LEU A 10 -26.20 16.95 16.21
C LEU A 10 -25.41 15.78 16.80
N ILE A 11 -24.11 15.74 16.51
CA ILE A 11 -23.20 14.74 17.08
C ILE A 11 -22.67 15.30 18.40
N SER A 12 -22.92 14.60 19.50
CA SER A 12 -22.44 14.99 20.83
C SER A 12 -21.47 13.97 21.39
N ASP A 13 -20.55 14.41 22.23
CA ASP A 13 -19.71 13.53 23.02
C ASP A 13 -20.48 12.91 24.20
N PHE A 14 -19.81 12.08 25.01
CA PHE A 14 -20.41 11.48 26.20
C PHE A 14 -20.86 12.48 27.27
N ASN A 15 -20.31 13.70 27.24
CA ASN A 15 -20.69 14.78 28.15
C ASN A 15 -21.81 15.66 27.56
N GLN A 16 -22.46 15.20 26.48
CA GLN A 16 -23.51 15.92 25.75
C GLN A 16 -23.02 17.25 25.15
N LYS A 17 -21.70 17.39 24.96
CA LYS A 17 -21.13 18.55 24.29
C LYS A 17 -21.13 18.31 22.79
N ALA A 18 -21.64 19.27 22.03
CA ALA A 18 -21.63 19.21 20.57
C ALA A 18 -20.19 19.11 20.05
N ILE A 19 -19.97 18.14 19.15
CA ILE A 19 -18.72 17.98 18.41
C ILE A 19 -18.77 18.93 17.21
N ASP A 20 -18.16 20.10 17.35
CA ASP A 20 -18.19 21.20 16.37
C ASP A 20 -16.95 21.25 15.46
N SER A 21 -15.94 20.40 15.70
CA SER A 21 -14.69 20.36 14.94
C SER A 21 -14.33 18.95 14.44
N ILE A 22 -13.72 18.91 13.25
CA ILE A 22 -13.30 17.67 12.58
C ILE A 22 -12.20 16.96 13.36
N GLU A 23 -11.26 17.72 13.95
CA GLU A 23 -10.15 17.19 14.75
C GLU A 23 -10.68 16.49 16.00
N TYR A 24 -11.68 17.10 16.66
CA TYR A 24 -12.31 16.52 17.83
C TYR A 24 -13.16 15.28 17.47
N ALA A 25 -13.88 15.31 16.35
CA ALA A 25 -14.59 14.16 15.82
C ALA A 25 -13.66 12.97 15.51
N ARG A 26 -12.50 13.24 14.88
CA ARG A 26 -11.50 12.20 14.55
C ARG A 26 -10.86 11.57 15.79
N SER A 27 -10.75 12.33 16.87
CA SER A 27 -10.22 11.86 18.15
C SER A 27 -11.27 11.07 18.95
N ASN A 28 -12.56 11.42 18.81
CA ASN A 28 -13.68 10.82 19.52
C ASN A 28 -14.57 9.97 18.61
N LYS A 29 -13.94 9.05 17.85
CA LYS A 29 -14.65 8.21 16.88
C LYS A 29 -15.83 7.45 17.49
N HIS A 30 -15.67 6.95 18.71
CA HIS A 30 -16.72 6.22 19.41
C HIS A 30 -18.02 7.05 19.53
N ALA A 31 -17.93 8.33 19.92
CA ALA A 31 -19.09 9.20 20.08
C ALA A 31 -19.77 9.48 18.74
N VAL A 32 -18.96 9.70 17.70
CA VAL A 32 -19.43 9.92 16.33
C VAL A 32 -20.18 8.69 15.81
N PHE A 33 -19.59 7.49 15.91
CA PHE A 33 -20.21 6.27 15.42
C PHE A 33 -21.47 5.91 16.23
N CYS A 34 -21.46 6.05 17.56
CA CYS A 34 -22.64 5.83 18.40
C CYS A 34 -23.79 6.80 18.12
N SER A 35 -23.50 8.01 17.62
CA SER A 35 -24.54 9.01 17.30
C SER A 35 -25.22 8.75 15.96
N ILE A 36 -24.58 7.99 15.05
CA ILE A 36 -25.02 7.81 13.66
C ILE A 36 -25.54 6.40 13.42
N PHE A 37 -24.94 5.39 14.06
CA PHE A 37 -25.18 3.99 13.74
C PHE A 37 -25.62 3.19 14.96
N ASP A 38 -26.42 2.14 14.73
CA ASP A 38 -26.67 1.12 15.74
C ASP A 38 -25.39 0.30 15.96
N MET A 39 -24.69 0.63 17.03
CA MET A 39 -23.45 -0.03 17.39
C MET A 39 -23.65 -1.48 17.85
N ASN A 40 -24.83 -1.85 18.34
CA ASN A 40 -25.12 -3.24 18.70
C ASN A 40 -25.17 -4.10 17.44
N GLU A 41 -25.86 -3.63 16.40
CA GLU A 41 -25.94 -4.33 15.11
C GLU A 41 -24.57 -4.44 14.43
N ILE A 42 -23.80 -3.35 14.41
CA ILE A 42 -22.43 -3.35 13.86
C ILE A 42 -21.54 -4.30 14.65
N THR A 43 -21.61 -4.30 15.98
CA THR A 43 -20.80 -5.17 16.83
C THR A 43 -21.18 -6.63 16.65
N ASN A 44 -22.48 -6.95 16.59
CA ASN A 44 -22.97 -8.30 16.32
C ASN A 44 -22.52 -8.80 14.94
N THR A 45 -22.58 -7.94 13.93
CA THR A 45 -22.06 -8.23 12.59
C THR A 45 -20.56 -8.51 12.63
N CYS A 46 -19.77 -7.72 13.36
CA CYS A 46 -18.34 -7.98 13.49
C CYS A 46 -18.06 -9.29 14.25
N ASN A 47 -18.81 -9.54 15.32
CA ASN A 47 -18.67 -10.73 16.16
C ASN A 47 -18.98 -12.02 15.39
N SER A 48 -19.93 -12.01 14.45
CA SER A 48 -20.23 -13.17 13.60
C SER A 48 -19.03 -13.60 12.74
N TYR A 49 -18.14 -12.65 12.41
CA TYR A 49 -16.88 -12.90 11.72
C TYR A 49 -15.67 -13.02 12.67
N LYS A 50 -15.88 -13.11 13.99
CA LYS A 50 -14.81 -13.12 15.02
C LYS A 50 -13.91 -11.88 14.95
N LEU A 51 -14.50 -10.74 14.60
CA LEU A 51 -13.82 -9.45 14.52
C LEU A 51 -14.37 -8.50 15.58
N LYS A 52 -13.51 -7.62 16.09
CA LYS A 52 -13.90 -6.46 16.88
C LYS A 52 -13.98 -5.25 15.96
N PHE A 53 -15.08 -4.49 16.00
CA PHE A 53 -15.26 -3.32 15.16
C PHE A 53 -14.12 -2.30 15.33
N ALA A 54 -13.56 -1.81 14.22
CA ALA A 54 -12.39 -0.94 14.20
C ALA A 54 -12.74 0.55 14.07
N TYR A 55 -14.00 0.95 14.30
CA TYR A 55 -14.49 2.32 14.09
C TYR A 55 -14.14 2.84 12.68
N SER A 56 -14.31 1.98 11.68
CA SER A 56 -14.02 2.28 10.30
C SER A 56 -15.00 1.57 9.37
N ILE A 57 -15.66 2.38 8.55
CA ILE A 57 -16.57 1.94 7.49
C ILE A 57 -16.08 2.58 6.19
N GLN A 58 -15.91 1.77 5.15
CA GLN A 58 -15.44 2.22 3.84
C GLN A 58 -16.55 2.06 2.80
N ILE A 59 -16.83 3.12 2.06
CA ILE A 59 -17.71 3.09 0.90
C ILE A 59 -16.81 3.04 -0.33
N LEU A 60 -16.83 1.92 -1.05
CA LEU A 60 -16.01 1.74 -2.24
C LEU A 60 -16.84 2.08 -3.50
N PRO A 61 -16.30 2.87 -4.45
CA PRO A 61 -17.00 3.16 -5.69
C PRO A 61 -17.27 1.85 -6.46
N GLY A 62 -18.51 1.66 -6.89
CA GLY A 62 -18.96 0.46 -7.61
C GLY A 62 -19.52 -0.65 -6.71
N LEU A 63 -19.43 -0.55 -5.37
CA LEU A 63 -20.11 -1.44 -4.45
C LEU A 63 -21.39 -0.79 -3.90
N LYS A 64 -22.49 -1.54 -3.91
CA LYS A 64 -23.78 -1.09 -3.34
C LYS A 64 -23.79 -1.10 -1.81
N THR A 65 -22.86 -1.80 -1.18
CA THR A 65 -22.82 -2.03 0.27
C THR A 65 -21.54 -1.44 0.88
N PRO A 66 -21.63 -0.75 2.02
CA PRO A 66 -20.46 -0.30 2.75
C PRO A 66 -19.69 -1.49 3.35
N ARG A 67 -18.37 -1.39 3.39
CA ARG A 67 -17.49 -2.38 4.02
C ARG A 67 -17.20 -1.97 5.47
N ILE A 68 -17.67 -2.76 6.42
CA ILE A 68 -17.36 -2.62 7.84
C ILE A 68 -16.01 -3.28 8.10
N LEU A 69 -15.07 -2.55 8.72
CA LEU A 69 -13.76 -3.08 9.08
C LEU A 69 -13.72 -3.47 10.56
N GLY A 70 -13.13 -4.63 10.82
CA GLY A 70 -12.86 -5.11 12.18
C GLY A 70 -11.44 -5.66 12.31
N THR A 71 -10.93 -5.65 13.54
CA THR A 71 -9.66 -6.25 13.92
C THR A 71 -9.91 -7.66 14.47
N THR A 72 -9.08 -8.62 14.11
CA THR A 72 -9.15 -9.96 14.70
C THR A 72 -8.85 -9.87 16.20
N THR A 73 -9.75 -10.41 17.02
CA THR A 73 -9.43 -10.73 18.41
C THR A 73 -8.51 -11.94 18.34
N LYS A 74 -7.20 -11.70 18.25
CA LYS A 74 -6.26 -12.76 18.62
C LYS A 74 -6.57 -13.06 20.08
N GLU A 75 -7.21 -14.20 20.33
CA GLU A 75 -6.97 -14.91 21.57
C GLU A 75 -5.45 -15.06 21.61
N HIS A 76 -4.82 -14.21 22.43
CA HIS A 76 -3.46 -14.43 22.83
C HIS A 76 -3.52 -15.75 23.57
N SER A 77 -3.20 -16.84 22.86
CA SER A 77 -2.73 -18.07 23.49
C SER A 77 -1.77 -17.68 24.60
N ASP A 78 -1.92 -18.31 25.77
CA ASP A 78 -1.21 -18.11 27.04
C ASP A 78 0.32 -17.91 26.93
N LEU A 79 0.73 -16.83 26.31
CA LEU A 79 2.09 -16.32 26.32
C LEU A 79 2.10 -15.27 27.42
N SER A 80 2.09 -15.81 28.64
CA SER A 80 2.55 -15.20 29.87
C SER A 80 3.32 -13.90 29.68
N LEU A 81 2.84 -12.83 30.30
CA LEU A 81 3.62 -11.74 30.91
C LEU A 81 5.09 -11.62 30.48
N LYS A 82 5.38 -11.43 29.19
CA LYS A 82 6.70 -10.98 28.75
C LYS A 82 6.63 -9.46 28.71
N LYS A 83 7.27 -8.83 29.70
CA LYS A 83 7.59 -7.40 29.71
C LYS A 83 7.87 -6.96 28.27
N SER A 84 7.17 -5.94 27.80
CA SER A 84 7.35 -5.38 26.45
C SER A 84 8.85 -5.21 26.20
N LEU A 85 9.40 -6.07 25.34
CA LEU A 85 10.81 -6.00 25.00
C LEU A 85 11.05 -4.63 24.39
N SER A 86 12.10 -3.96 24.89
CA SER A 86 12.55 -2.70 24.30
C SER A 86 12.75 -2.86 22.79
N TYR A 87 12.62 -1.77 22.04
CA TYR A 87 12.77 -1.78 20.57
C TYR A 87 14.07 -2.49 20.13
N THR A 88 15.16 -2.29 20.86
CA THR A 88 16.45 -2.97 20.65
C THR A 88 16.38 -4.48 20.89
N GLN A 89 15.73 -4.93 21.97
CA GLN A 89 15.56 -6.37 22.21
C GLN A 89 14.70 -7.06 21.15
N ARG A 90 13.70 -6.37 20.59
CA ARG A 90 12.89 -6.90 19.48
C ARG A 90 13.72 -7.08 18.20
N ILE A 91 14.66 -6.18 17.93
CA ILE A 91 15.54 -6.28 16.76
C ILE A 91 16.56 -7.41 16.93
N VAL A 92 17.17 -7.56 18.10
CA VAL A 92 18.20 -8.59 18.35
C VAL A 92 17.61 -10.00 18.30
N GLN A 93 16.34 -10.16 18.63
CA GLN A 93 15.63 -11.44 18.58
C GLN A 93 14.91 -11.69 17.24
N ASP A 94 15.01 -10.77 16.27
CA ASP A 94 14.45 -10.99 14.94
C ASP A 94 15.15 -12.19 14.28
N PRO A 95 14.42 -13.23 13.82
CA PRO A 95 15.02 -14.43 13.24
C PRO A 95 15.97 -14.12 12.08
N ASN A 96 15.68 -13.09 11.29
CA ASN A 96 16.49 -12.66 10.17
C ASN A 96 17.81 -12.01 10.66
N ILE A 97 17.78 -11.28 11.77
CA ILE A 97 18.99 -10.70 12.38
C ILE A 97 19.85 -11.79 13.02
N VAL A 98 19.24 -12.77 13.70
CA VAL A 98 19.96 -13.90 14.32
C VAL A 98 20.64 -14.75 13.26
N GLU A 99 19.93 -15.09 12.18
CA GLU A 99 20.46 -15.86 11.06
C GLU A 99 21.62 -15.12 10.37
N GLN A 100 21.47 -13.81 10.14
CA GLN A 100 22.53 -12.97 9.56
C GLN A 100 23.74 -12.82 10.48
N HIS A 101 23.55 -12.82 11.81
CA HIS A 101 24.63 -12.77 12.79
C HIS A 101 25.43 -14.08 12.85
N GLN A 102 24.77 -15.23 12.63
CA GLN A 102 25.38 -16.55 12.54
C GLN A 102 26.15 -16.79 11.24
N LYS A 103 25.89 -16.00 10.19
CA LYS A 103 26.65 -16.09 8.94
C LYS A 103 28.10 -15.61 9.12
N GLY A 104 29.03 -16.40 8.59
CA GLY A 104 30.45 -16.03 8.54
C GLY A 104 30.68 -14.78 7.69
N LEU A 105 31.66 -13.96 8.08
CA LEU A 105 31.98 -12.69 7.39
C LEU A 105 32.27 -12.86 5.89
N ALA A 106 32.86 -13.98 5.48
CA ALA A 106 33.14 -14.29 4.09
C ALA A 106 31.87 -14.52 3.25
N ILE A 107 30.85 -15.16 3.84
CA ILE A 107 29.55 -15.38 3.19
C ILE A 107 28.82 -14.04 3.01
N LEU A 108 28.85 -13.20 4.05
CA LEU A 108 28.26 -11.86 4.00
C LEU A 108 28.93 -10.97 2.94
N GLN A 109 30.26 -11.03 2.80
CA GLN A 109 30.97 -10.30 1.75
C GLN A 109 30.58 -10.78 0.34
N ALA A 110 30.47 -12.10 0.13
CA ALA A 110 30.02 -12.65 -1.14
C ALA A 110 28.58 -12.22 -1.48
N GLU A 111 27.66 -12.26 -0.50
CA GLU A 111 26.27 -11.78 -0.67
C GLU A 111 26.21 -10.27 -0.99
N ILE A 112 27.09 -9.46 -0.40
CA ILE A 112 27.20 -8.02 -0.70
C ILE A 112 27.65 -7.80 -2.14
N ILE A 113 28.70 -8.50 -2.57
CA ILE A 113 29.23 -8.38 -3.94
C ILE A 113 28.16 -8.80 -4.96
N ASN A 114 27.51 -9.94 -4.72
CA ASN A 114 26.45 -10.44 -5.59
C ASN A 114 25.25 -9.47 -5.65
N SER A 115 24.78 -8.97 -4.51
CA SER A 115 23.69 -8.01 -4.45
C SER A 115 24.03 -6.68 -5.13
N GLN A 116 25.29 -6.24 -5.02
CA GLN A 116 25.77 -5.03 -5.70
C GLN A 116 25.84 -5.22 -7.22
N GLN A 117 26.22 -6.41 -7.68
CA GLN A 117 26.23 -6.74 -9.11
C GLN A 117 24.81 -6.77 -9.69
N GLU A 118 23.86 -7.38 -8.99
CA GLU A 118 22.45 -7.41 -9.41
C GLU A 118 21.83 -6.00 -9.41
N LEU A 119 22.19 -5.15 -8.44
CA LEU A 119 21.81 -3.74 -8.43
C LEU A 119 22.32 -2.99 -9.66
N ASN A 120 23.59 -3.18 -10.02
CA ASN A 120 24.19 -2.52 -11.18
C ASN A 120 23.54 -2.98 -12.49
N LYS A 121 23.22 -4.27 -12.62
CA LYS A 121 22.47 -4.81 -13.78
C LYS A 121 21.07 -4.22 -13.87
N ALA A 122 20.32 -4.21 -12.76
CA ALA A 122 18.97 -3.67 -12.72
C ALA A 122 18.94 -2.17 -13.04
N GLN A 123 19.92 -1.42 -12.55
CA GLN A 123 20.07 0.00 -12.84
C GLN A 123 20.41 0.24 -14.32
N ALA A 124 21.32 -0.53 -14.90
CA ALA A 124 21.65 -0.42 -16.33
C ALA A 124 20.44 -0.74 -17.23
N THR A 125 19.61 -1.74 -16.86
CA THR A 125 18.36 -2.03 -17.57
C THR A 125 17.36 -0.89 -17.46
N LEU A 126 17.23 -0.27 -16.29
CA LEU A 126 16.35 0.88 -16.08
C LEU A 126 16.81 2.11 -16.88
N GLU A 127 18.11 2.38 -16.93
CA GLU A 127 18.66 3.46 -17.75
C GLU A 127 18.46 3.21 -19.25
N LYS A 128 18.56 1.96 -19.72
CA LYS A 128 18.23 1.62 -21.12
C LYS A 128 16.75 1.86 -21.43
N LEU A 129 15.86 1.44 -20.54
CA LEU A 129 14.42 1.66 -20.69
C LEU A 129 14.02 3.14 -20.61
N GLN A 130 14.73 3.95 -19.81
CA GLN A 130 14.54 5.40 -19.75
C GLN A 130 15.11 6.13 -20.97
N LYS A 131 16.20 5.63 -21.56
CA LYS A 131 16.83 6.21 -22.76
C LYS A 131 16.08 5.87 -24.04
N SER A 132 15.40 4.72 -24.09
CA SER A 132 14.38 4.51 -25.11
C SER A 132 13.20 5.41 -24.75
N ASP A 133 12.89 6.42 -25.55
CA ASP A 133 11.66 7.22 -25.48
C ASP A 133 10.40 6.37 -25.72
N HIS A 134 10.40 5.09 -25.34
CA HIS A 134 9.45 4.08 -25.75
C HIS A 134 8.05 4.39 -25.22
N GLU A 135 7.94 4.91 -23.99
CA GLU A 135 6.70 5.37 -23.37
C GLU A 135 6.14 6.60 -24.11
N VAL A 136 7.00 7.55 -24.50
CA VAL A 136 6.63 8.73 -25.29
C VAL A 136 6.17 8.34 -26.70
N VAL A 137 6.88 7.41 -27.33
CA VAL A 137 6.58 6.87 -28.67
C VAL A 137 5.27 6.06 -28.66
N LEU A 138 5.06 5.21 -27.65
CA LEU A 138 3.81 4.45 -27.48
C LEU A 138 2.63 5.40 -27.22
N GLY A 139 2.81 6.39 -26.35
CA GLY A 139 1.81 7.44 -26.11
C GLY A 139 1.44 8.21 -27.38
N ALA A 140 2.43 8.56 -28.22
CA ALA A 140 2.20 9.22 -29.50
C ALA A 140 1.44 8.33 -30.49
N LYS A 141 1.79 7.04 -30.59
CA LYS A 141 1.08 6.05 -31.43
C LYS A 141 -0.37 5.84 -30.99
N ILE A 142 -0.62 5.75 -29.68
CA ILE A 142 -1.98 5.62 -29.13
C ILE A 142 -2.79 6.88 -29.43
N LYS A 143 -2.20 8.07 -29.33
CA LYS A 143 -2.86 9.33 -29.69
C LYS A 143 -3.23 9.36 -31.18
N GLN A 144 -2.29 8.98 -32.04
CA GLN A 144 -2.52 8.91 -33.49
C GLN A 144 -3.63 7.91 -33.85
N LEU A 145 -3.65 6.73 -33.22
CA LEU A 145 -4.70 5.73 -33.43
C LEU A 145 -6.07 6.21 -32.93
N LYS A 146 -6.13 6.95 -31.81
CA LYS A 146 -7.37 7.58 -31.34
C LYS A 146 -7.91 8.59 -32.34
N ASP A 147 -7.04 9.38 -32.96
CA ASP A 147 -7.46 10.39 -33.92
C ASP A 147 -7.90 9.75 -35.24
N ARG A 148 -7.22 8.68 -35.70
CA ARG A 148 -7.70 7.84 -36.82
C ARG A 148 -9.06 7.21 -36.51
N PHE A 149 -9.24 6.66 -35.31
CA PHE A 149 -10.51 6.04 -34.91
C PHE A 149 -11.71 7.00 -35.01
N LYS A 150 -11.50 8.30 -34.69
CA LYS A 150 -12.55 9.34 -34.82
C LYS A 150 -12.94 9.63 -36.27
N SER A 151 -12.01 9.46 -37.22
CA SER A 151 -12.23 9.77 -38.65
C SER A 151 -12.72 8.57 -39.46
N LEU A 152 -12.77 7.36 -38.90
CA LEU A 152 -13.17 6.15 -39.62
C LEU A 152 -14.69 6.04 -39.78
N LEU A 153 -15.11 5.72 -41.00
CA LEU A 153 -16.53 5.62 -41.39
C LEU A 153 -17.03 4.17 -41.47
N THR A 154 -16.14 3.18 -41.62
CA THR A 154 -16.52 1.76 -41.73
C THR A 154 -16.28 0.99 -40.42
N ILE A 155 -17.05 -0.08 -40.22
CA ILE A 155 -17.03 -0.89 -38.99
C ILE A 155 -15.75 -1.74 -38.91
N ASP A 156 -15.34 -2.37 -40.02
CA ASP A 156 -14.16 -3.25 -40.07
C ASP A 156 -12.85 -2.50 -39.76
N GLU A 157 -12.71 -1.27 -40.29
CA GLU A 157 -11.55 -0.42 -39.99
C GLU A 157 -11.53 0.01 -38.52
N ARG A 158 -12.70 0.23 -37.90
CA ARG A 158 -12.82 0.56 -36.48
C ARG A 158 -12.44 -0.62 -35.60
N GLU A 159 -12.86 -1.85 -35.94
CA GLU A 159 -12.51 -3.05 -35.18
C GLU A 159 -11.00 -3.34 -35.24
N SER A 160 -10.38 -3.25 -36.42
CA SER A 160 -8.93 -3.41 -36.57
C SER A 160 -8.16 -2.35 -35.79
N THR A 161 -8.55 -1.07 -35.88
CA THR A 161 -7.93 0.04 -35.15
C THR A 161 -8.09 -0.11 -33.63
N TRP A 162 -9.24 -0.63 -33.18
CA TRP A 162 -9.49 -0.91 -31.76
C TRP A 162 -8.61 -2.05 -31.24
N HIS A 163 -8.43 -3.10 -32.04
CA HIS A 163 -7.55 -4.22 -31.72
C HIS A 163 -6.09 -3.76 -31.55
N ASP A 164 -5.57 -2.97 -32.51
CA ASP A 164 -4.22 -2.40 -32.43
C ASP A 164 -4.05 -1.51 -31.20
N MET A 165 -5.04 -0.66 -30.90
CA MET A 165 -5.00 0.19 -29.70
C MET A 165 -5.07 -0.62 -28.41
N LYS A 166 -5.75 -1.77 -28.39
CA LYS A 166 -5.79 -2.67 -27.23
C LYS A 166 -4.42 -3.33 -27.01
N CYS A 167 -3.78 -3.82 -28.07
CA CYS A 167 -2.43 -4.40 -27.99
C CYS A 167 -1.40 -3.41 -27.46
N LEU A 168 -1.39 -2.17 -27.97
CA LEU A 168 -0.46 -1.14 -27.52
C LEU A 168 -0.69 -0.70 -26.06
N LYS A 169 -1.94 -0.65 -25.61
CA LYS A 169 -2.26 -0.35 -24.20
C LYS A 169 -1.82 -1.46 -23.26
N GLU A 170 -1.90 -2.71 -23.70
CA GLU A 170 -1.42 -3.85 -22.93
C GLU A 170 0.10 -3.82 -22.80
N GLU A 171 0.81 -3.53 -23.89
CA GLU A 171 2.27 -3.36 -23.89
C GLU A 171 2.73 -2.22 -22.96
N ASP A 172 2.05 -1.06 -23.02
CA ASP A 172 2.29 0.08 -22.13
C ASP A 172 2.08 -0.29 -20.65
N ASN A 173 1.01 -1.02 -20.34
CA ASN A 173 0.73 -1.52 -18.99
C ASN A 173 1.81 -2.50 -18.50
N GLN A 174 2.28 -3.41 -19.35
CA GLN A 174 3.34 -4.35 -19.01
C GLN A 174 4.67 -3.64 -18.73
N LEU A 175 5.05 -2.68 -19.56
CA LEU A 175 6.24 -1.85 -19.35
C LEU A 175 6.14 -1.06 -18.04
N SER A 176 4.99 -0.46 -17.75
CA SER A 176 4.73 0.28 -16.51
C SER A 176 4.87 -0.62 -15.28
N GLN A 177 4.29 -1.83 -15.31
CA GLN A 177 4.43 -2.79 -14.21
C GLN A 177 5.88 -3.26 -14.03
N LEU A 178 6.63 -3.48 -15.11
CA LEU A 178 8.03 -3.87 -15.06
C LEU A 178 8.89 -2.76 -14.45
N CYS A 179 8.65 -1.50 -14.82
CA CYS A 179 9.28 -0.33 -14.22
C CYS A 179 9.00 -0.21 -12.71
N ILE A 180 7.75 -0.46 -12.28
CA ILE A 180 7.39 -0.48 -10.85
C ILE A 180 8.12 -1.60 -10.09
N LYS A 181 8.17 -2.80 -10.66
CA LYS A 181 8.90 -3.95 -10.08
C LYS A 181 10.38 -3.66 -9.93
N LEU A 182 11.01 -3.06 -10.94
CA LEU A 182 12.42 -2.67 -10.87
C LEU A 182 12.67 -1.59 -9.80
N LYS A 183 11.83 -0.55 -9.73
CA LYS A 183 11.96 0.51 -8.71
C LYS A 183 11.79 -0.03 -7.28
N THR A 184 10.77 -0.84 -7.05
CA THR A 184 10.51 -1.45 -5.74
C THR A 184 11.62 -2.42 -5.33
N GLY A 185 12.13 -3.22 -6.28
CA GLY A 185 13.31 -4.08 -6.08
C GLY A 185 14.56 -3.28 -5.68
N LEU A 186 14.83 -2.17 -6.36
CA LEU A 186 15.96 -1.28 -6.05
C LEU A 186 15.86 -0.69 -4.63
N ILE A 187 14.67 -0.27 -4.21
CA ILE A 187 14.41 0.25 -2.86
C ILE A 187 14.64 -0.85 -1.81
N SER A 188 14.15 -2.06 -2.06
CA SER A 188 14.34 -3.20 -1.16
C SER A 188 15.82 -3.55 -0.99
N GLN A 189 16.58 -3.56 -2.09
CA GLN A 189 18.02 -3.81 -2.05
C GLN A 189 18.80 -2.70 -1.33
N LYS A 190 18.44 -1.42 -1.53
CA LYS A 190 19.03 -0.30 -0.77
C LYS A 190 18.76 -0.41 0.74
N LYS A 191 17.56 -0.85 1.14
CA LYS A 191 17.23 -1.11 2.55
C LYS A 191 18.06 -2.24 3.14
N LYS A 192 18.23 -3.35 2.42
CA LYS A 192 19.11 -4.45 2.85
C LYS A 192 20.54 -3.97 3.07
N LYS A 193 21.10 -3.24 2.10
CA LYS A 193 22.44 -2.65 2.21
C LYS A 193 22.59 -1.74 3.44
N TRP A 194 21.60 -0.88 3.70
CA TRP A 194 21.58 -0.02 4.87
C TRP A 194 21.57 -0.81 6.20
N LEU A 195 20.76 -1.87 6.27
CA LEU A 195 20.70 -2.75 7.44
C LEU A 195 22.05 -3.44 7.69
N PHE A 196 22.70 -3.91 6.64
CA PHE A 196 24.03 -4.51 6.72
C PHE A 196 25.09 -3.52 7.21
N ASP A 197 25.12 -2.30 6.66
CA ASP A 197 26.05 -1.25 7.10
C ASP A 197 25.84 -0.87 8.58
N LEU A 198 24.58 -0.90 9.04
CA LEU A 198 24.25 -0.67 10.45
C LEU A 198 24.82 -1.78 11.34
N ILE A 199 24.57 -3.05 11.00
CA ILE A 199 25.09 -4.22 11.75
C ILE A 199 26.63 -4.20 11.80
N ARG A 200 27.30 -3.87 10.69
CA ARG A 200 28.77 -3.77 10.63
C ARG A 200 29.32 -2.72 11.59
N ARG A 201 28.66 -1.56 11.73
CA ARG A 201 29.08 -0.50 12.66
C ARG A 201 28.96 -0.92 14.13
N PHE A 202 27.98 -1.75 14.47
CA PHE A 202 27.80 -2.26 15.83
C PHE A 202 28.78 -3.40 16.19
N ARG A 203 29.26 -4.16 15.20
CA ARG A 203 30.20 -5.28 15.42
C ARG A 203 31.67 -4.86 15.55
N ASN A 204 32.03 -3.67 15.06
CA ASN A 204 33.40 -3.12 15.09
C ASN A 204 33.63 -2.11 16.23
N LYS A 205 32.72 -2.05 17.22
CA LYS A 205 32.91 -1.37 18.50
C LYS A 205 33.07 -2.43 19.59
#